data_AF-A0A8B6CR25-F1
#
_entry.id   AF-A0A8B6CR25-F1
#
_cell.length_a   1.000
_cell.length_b   1.000
_cell.length_c   1.000
_cell.angle_alpha   90.00
_cell.angle_beta   90.00
_cell.angle_gamma   90.00
#
_symmetry.space_group_name_H-M   'P 1'
#
loop_
_entity.id
_entity.type
_entity.pdbx_description
1 polymer ?
#
loop_
_entity_poly.entity_id
_entity_poly.type
_entity_poly.pdbx_seq_one_letter_code
_entity_poly.pdbx_strand_id
1 'polypeptide(L)'
;MILKELSVGTCSTSKKVTVKKGTPPQQEDLPDHLQELFTTSSQDLTTDQKSKLRTLLYTYSDVFAKTEFDLGNFSHVEHEIDTGDARPIQLRMRRTPACFVQEEEAHLKKMLDAGVIQPSTSEWASAPVLIRRKDGGYAGA
;
A
#
# COMPACT_ATOMS: atom_id res chain seq x y z
N MET A 1 28.35 -0.57 0.57
CA MET A 1 27.74 0.51 1.36
C MET A 1 27.25 -0.12 2.65
N ILE A 2 27.92 0.21 3.76
CA ILE A 2 27.58 0.07 5.19
C ILE A 2 26.74 -1.14 5.67
N LEU A 3 27.40 -1.99 6.47
CA LEU A 3 26.91 -3.15 7.21
C LEU A 3 26.07 -2.76 8.45
N LYS A 4 25.03 -3.55 8.77
CA LYS A 4 24.53 -3.73 10.14
C LYS A 4 24.06 -5.17 10.34
N GLU A 5 24.45 -5.75 11.48
CA GLU A 5 23.95 -7.03 12.00
C GLU A 5 22.56 -6.86 12.62
N LEU A 6 21.73 -7.92 12.55
CA LEU A 6 20.44 -8.02 13.22
C LEU A 6 20.52 -8.97 14.41
N SER A 7 20.23 -8.42 15.58
CA SER A 7 20.07 -9.12 16.86
C SER A 7 18.73 -9.86 16.91
N VAL A 8 18.78 -11.14 17.30
CA VAL A 8 17.60 -11.99 17.57
C VAL A 8 16.85 -11.51 18.81
N GLY A 9 15.56 -11.21 18.65
CA GLY A 9 14.63 -10.90 19.73
C GLY A 9 13.41 -11.83 19.67
N THR A 10 13.07 -12.46 20.80
CA THR A 10 11.90 -13.35 20.89
C THR A 10 10.60 -12.55 21.03
N CYS A 11 9.57 -12.89 20.25
CA CYS A 11 8.26 -12.22 20.27
C CYS A 11 7.27 -12.88 21.27
N SER A 12 6.61 -12.07 22.10
CA SER A 12 5.54 -12.45 23.03
C SER A 12 4.22 -11.80 22.62
N THR A 13 3.13 -12.56 22.69
CA THR A 13 1.86 -12.34 22.00
C THR A 13 0.93 -11.28 22.63
N SER A 14 0.15 -10.66 21.73
CA SER A 14 -1.24 -10.18 21.87
C SER A 14 -1.49 -8.80 22.51
N LYS A 15 -1.72 -7.78 21.66
CA LYS A 15 -2.50 -6.59 22.00
C LYS A 15 -3.84 -6.61 21.24
N LYS A 16 -4.93 -6.28 21.96
CA LYS A 16 -6.29 -6.20 21.41
C LYS A 16 -6.43 -5.01 20.45
N VAL A 17 -6.95 -5.26 19.25
CA VAL A 17 -7.35 -4.22 18.30
C VAL A 17 -8.64 -3.57 18.80
N THR A 18 -8.63 -2.25 19.01
CA THR A 18 -9.84 -1.48 19.32
C THR A 18 -10.35 -0.86 18.04
N VAL A 19 -11.54 -1.28 17.59
CA VAL A 19 -12.23 -0.66 16.45
C VAL A 19 -12.59 0.77 16.83
N LYS A 20 -12.04 1.76 16.12
CA LYS A 20 -12.43 3.16 16.30
C LYS A 20 -13.90 3.29 15.89
N LYS A 21 -14.77 3.71 16.82
CA LYS A 21 -16.11 4.18 16.47
C LYS A 21 -15.96 5.57 15.85
N GLY A 22 -16.44 5.74 14.61
CA GLY A 22 -16.45 7.03 13.91
C GLY A 22 -17.18 8.12 14.72
N THR A 23 -16.69 9.35 14.63
CA THR A 23 -17.31 10.53 15.26
C THR A 23 -18.61 10.85 14.50
N PRO A 24 -19.74 11.17 15.18
CA PRO A 24 -20.98 11.52 14.48
C PRO A 24 -20.81 12.87 13.76
N PRO A 25 -21.08 12.98 12.45
CA PRO A 25 -20.92 14.24 11.75
C PRO A 25 -22.08 15.20 11.97
N GLN A 26 -21.73 16.44 12.32
CA GLN A 26 -22.50 17.62 11.94
C GLN A 26 -22.25 17.87 10.44
N GLN A 27 -23.31 18.20 9.70
CA GLN A 27 -23.37 18.27 8.23
C GLN A 27 -22.16 18.97 7.59
N GLU A 28 -21.26 18.22 6.94
CA GLU A 28 -20.36 18.75 5.89
C GLU A 28 -19.99 17.65 4.88
N ASP A 29 -19.54 18.07 3.71
CA ASP A 29 -19.54 17.35 2.44
C ASP A 29 -18.76 16.02 2.39
N LEU A 30 -19.16 15.15 1.46
CA LEU A 30 -18.51 13.85 1.25
C LEU A 30 -17.10 14.07 0.66
N PRO A 31 -16.04 13.43 1.20
CA PRO A 31 -14.69 13.54 0.68
C PRO A 31 -14.59 13.24 -0.82
N ASP A 32 -13.72 13.96 -1.53
CA ASP A 32 -13.59 13.90 -2.99
C ASP A 32 -13.36 12.47 -3.51
N HIS A 33 -12.52 11.68 -2.85
CA HIS A 33 -12.20 10.30 -3.24
C HIS A 33 -13.39 9.34 -3.14
N LEU A 34 -14.48 9.74 -2.48
CA LEU A 34 -15.70 8.94 -2.32
C LEU A 34 -16.85 9.42 -3.20
N GLN A 35 -16.73 10.57 -3.86
CA GLN A 35 -17.81 11.13 -4.68
C GLN A 35 -18.13 10.24 -5.88
N GLU A 36 -17.12 9.69 -6.54
CA GLU A 36 -17.30 8.76 -7.66
C GLU A 36 -17.99 7.47 -7.20
N LEU A 37 -17.54 6.91 -6.08
CA LEU A 37 -18.13 5.70 -5.49
C LEU A 37 -19.59 5.93 -5.10
N PHE A 38 -19.89 7.09 -4.49
CA PHE A 38 -21.25 7.49 -4.15
C PHE A 38 -22.12 7.63 -5.40
N THR A 39 -21.63 8.33 -6.41
CA THR A 39 -22.37 8.59 -7.66
C THR A 39 -22.70 7.29 -8.38
N THR A 40 -21.73 6.38 -8.49
CA THR A 40 -21.90 5.07 -9.13
C THR A 40 -22.86 4.19 -8.34
N SER A 41 -22.72 4.14 -7.02
CA SER A 41 -23.53 3.25 -6.17
C SER A 41 -24.93 3.79 -5.87
N SER A 42 -25.21 5.06 -6.17
CA SER A 42 -26.49 5.71 -5.85
C SER A 42 -27.50 5.76 -7.00
N GLN A 43 -27.15 5.27 -8.19
CA GLN A 43 -28.01 5.37 -9.38
C GLN A 43 -29.41 4.77 -9.16
N ASP A 44 -29.48 3.60 -8.53
CA ASP A 44 -30.73 2.84 -8.35
C ASP A 44 -31.30 2.91 -6.91
N LEU A 45 -30.85 3.87 -6.10
CA LEU A 45 -31.24 3.99 -4.69
C LEU A 45 -32.33 5.04 -4.47
N THR A 46 -33.25 4.74 -3.54
CA THR A 46 -34.22 5.74 -3.05
C THR A 46 -33.51 6.85 -2.26
N THR A 47 -34.18 7.99 -2.08
CA THR A 47 -33.63 9.12 -1.32
C THR A 47 -33.19 8.73 0.10
N ASP A 48 -33.96 7.86 0.76
CA ASP A 48 -33.63 7.34 2.10
C ASP A 48 -32.44 6.39 2.10
N GLN A 49 -32.27 5.60 1.04
CA GLN A 49 -31.10 4.74 0.90
C GLN A 49 -29.85 5.55 0.57
N LYS A 50 -29.98 6.59 -0.26
CA LYS A 50 -28.89 7.53 -0.57
C LYS A 50 -28.38 8.24 0.68
N SER A 51 -29.27 8.68 1.57
CA SER A 51 -28.87 9.33 2.82
C SER A 51 -28.14 8.38 3.76
N LYS A 52 -28.61 7.13 3.89
CA LYS A 52 -27.93 6.07 4.65
C LYS A 52 -26.56 5.74 4.08
N LEU A 53 -26.47 5.60 2.76
CA LEU A 53 -25.20 5.30 2.07
C LEU A 53 -24.20 6.44 2.25
N ARG A 54 -24.64 7.71 2.12
CA ARG A 54 -23.78 8.88 2.36
C ARG A 54 -23.24 8.88 3.79
N THR A 55 -24.10 8.60 4.77
CA THR A 55 -23.72 8.51 6.18
C THR A 55 -22.68 7.42 6.41
N LEU A 56 -22.88 6.24 5.78
CA LEU A 56 -21.95 5.11 5.89
C LEU A 56 -20.58 5.42 5.28
N LEU A 57 -20.55 5.96 4.06
CA LEU A 57 -19.31 6.32 3.38
C LEU A 57 -18.53 7.39 4.14
N TYR A 58 -19.23 8.37 4.71
CA TYR A 58 -18.59 9.36 5.58
C TYR A 58 -18.01 8.72 6.84
N THR A 59 -18.79 7.87 7.52
CA THR A 59 -18.42 7.22 8.79
C THR A 59 -17.17 6.36 8.64
N TYR A 60 -17.01 5.69 7.50
CA TYR A 60 -15.87 4.81 7.19
C TYR A 60 -14.98 5.39 6.09
N SER A 61 -14.91 6.72 5.98
CA SER A 61 -14.18 7.39 4.92
C SER A 61 -12.67 7.12 4.94
N ASP A 62 -12.13 6.75 6.10
CA ASP A 62 -10.75 6.34 6.36
C ASP A 62 -10.43 4.91 5.91
N VAL A 63 -11.45 4.07 5.68
CA VAL A 63 -11.26 2.68 5.23
C VAL A 63 -10.94 2.60 3.73
N PHE A 64 -11.36 3.61 2.97
CA PHE A 64 -11.17 3.65 1.52
C PHE A 64 -9.87 4.39 1.17
N ALA A 65 -9.03 3.73 0.37
CA ALA A 65 -7.79 4.32 -0.12
C ALA A 65 -8.08 5.54 -1.01
N LYS A 66 -7.38 6.64 -0.75
CA LYS A 66 -7.45 7.88 -1.55
C LYS A 66 -6.59 7.81 -2.81
N THR A 67 -5.48 7.08 -2.73
CA THR A 67 -4.50 6.94 -3.81
C THR A 67 -3.94 5.52 -3.83
N GLU A 68 -3.22 5.16 -4.90
CA GLU A 68 -2.55 3.86 -5.03
C GLU A 68 -1.52 3.59 -3.91
N PHE A 69 -0.98 4.64 -3.28
CA PHE A 69 0.00 4.56 -2.18
C PHE A 69 -0.61 4.86 -0.81
N ASP A 70 -1.94 5.03 -0.71
CA ASP A 70 -2.65 5.12 0.57
C ASP A 70 -2.81 3.71 1.18
N LEU A 71 -1.66 3.11 1.46
CA LEU A 71 -1.54 1.76 1.97
C LEU A 71 -1.68 1.79 3.49
N GLY A 72 -2.55 0.93 4.02
CA GLY A 72 -2.64 0.73 5.46
C GLY A 72 -1.31 0.21 6.02
N ASN A 73 -0.82 0.81 7.10
CA ASN A 73 0.35 0.33 7.83
C ASN A 73 -0.09 -0.29 9.17
N PHE A 74 0.23 -1.56 9.36
CA PHE A 74 0.03 -2.25 10.63
C PHE A 74 1.38 -2.51 11.32
N SER A 75 1.70 -1.70 12.33
CA SER A 75 3.01 -1.70 13.00
C SER A 75 3.10 -2.60 14.24
N HIS A 76 2.03 -3.34 14.57
CA HIS A 76 2.00 -4.14 15.80
C HIS A 76 2.64 -5.53 15.67
N VAL A 77 2.87 -6.00 14.45
CA VAL A 77 3.50 -7.29 14.17
C VAL A 77 4.52 -7.07 13.06
N GLU A 78 5.75 -7.49 13.32
CA GLU A 78 6.80 -7.59 12.30
C GLU A 78 6.88 -9.05 11.84
N HIS A 79 6.92 -9.25 10.53
CA HIS A 79 7.01 -10.58 9.94
C HIS A 79 8.48 -10.96 9.71
N GLU A 80 8.89 -12.10 10.27
CA GLU A 80 10.20 -12.70 10.03
C GLU A 80 10.04 -13.81 8.99
N ILE A 81 10.94 -13.82 7.99
CA ILE A 81 11.02 -14.87 6.98
C ILE A 81 12.15 -15.82 7.38
N ASP A 82 11.79 -17.03 7.81
CA ASP A 82 12.76 -18.09 8.11
C ASP A 82 13.28 -18.71 6.80
N THR A 83 14.56 -18.48 6.51
CA THR A 83 15.23 -19.03 5.33
C THR A 83 15.88 -20.39 5.56
N GLY A 84 15.87 -20.92 6.80
CA GLY A 84 16.55 -22.17 7.17
C GLY A 84 18.01 -22.19 6.73
N ASP A 85 18.43 -23.28 6.08
CA ASP A 85 19.80 -23.48 5.56
C ASP A 85 20.05 -22.84 4.19
N ALA A 86 19.10 -22.06 3.65
CA ALA A 86 19.24 -21.46 2.33
C ALA A 86 20.33 -20.38 2.32
N ARG A 87 21.28 -20.51 1.38
CA ARG A 87 22.35 -19.51 1.20
C ARG A 87 21.84 -18.31 0.40
N PRO A 88 22.34 -17.10 0.67
CA PRO A 88 22.00 -15.91 -0.10
C PRO A 88 22.28 -16.06 -1.59
N ILE A 89 21.35 -15.54 -2.40
CA ILE A 89 21.47 -15.50 -3.87
C ILE A 89 21.48 -14.04 -4.33
N GLN A 90 22.55 -13.65 -5.02
CA GLN A 90 22.69 -12.33 -5.62
C GLN A 90 22.63 -12.43 -7.15
N LEU A 91 21.51 -12.03 -7.74
CA LEU A 91 21.36 -11.93 -9.18
C LEU A 91 21.86 -10.57 -9.69
N ARG A 92 22.57 -10.57 -10.82
CA ARG A 92 22.98 -9.34 -11.50
C ARG A 92 21.75 -8.58 -12.01
N MET A 93 21.71 -7.27 -11.75
CA MET A 93 20.67 -6.38 -12.28
C MET A 93 20.63 -6.42 -13.81
N ARG A 94 19.42 -6.47 -14.37
CA ARG A 94 19.20 -6.45 -15.82
C ARG A 94 19.15 -5.00 -16.30
N ARG A 95 19.53 -4.78 -17.57
CA ARG A 95 19.45 -3.45 -18.17
C ARG A 95 17.99 -3.11 -18.47
N THR A 96 17.52 -1.98 -17.96
CA THR A 96 16.22 -1.42 -18.33
C THR A 96 16.24 -0.91 -19.77
N PRO A 97 15.27 -1.28 -20.62
CA PRO A 97 15.10 -0.70 -21.95
C PRO A 97 14.92 0.82 -21.87
N ALA A 98 15.47 1.58 -22.82
CA ALA A 98 15.47 3.05 -22.79
C ALA A 98 14.07 3.67 -22.68
N CYS A 99 13.05 3.01 -23.24
CA CYS A 99 11.66 3.48 -23.16
C CYS A 99 11.03 3.39 -21.76
N PHE A 100 11.63 2.62 -20.84
CA PHE A 100 11.09 2.40 -19.49
C PHE A 100 11.89 3.07 -18.38
N VAL A 101 13.09 3.59 -18.67
CA VAL A 101 13.98 4.16 -17.64
C VAL A 101 13.29 5.28 -16.83
N GLN A 102 12.64 6.22 -17.52
CA GLN A 102 11.96 7.34 -16.86
C GLN A 102 10.78 6.89 -16.00
N GLU A 103 10.03 5.90 -16.48
CA GLU A 103 8.88 5.35 -15.76
C GLU A 103 9.32 4.56 -14.52
N GLU A 104 10.40 3.78 -14.65
CA GLU A 104 11.01 3.03 -13.55
C GLU A 104 11.46 3.96 -12.42
N GLU A 105 12.22 5.00 -12.78
CA GLU A 105 12.73 5.99 -11.82
C GLU A 105 11.58 6.74 -11.13
N ALA A 106 10.55 7.13 -11.89
CA ALA A 106 9.37 7.78 -11.33
C ALA A 106 8.61 6.87 -10.37
N HIS A 107 8.43 5.60 -10.70
CA HIS A 107 7.73 4.63 -9.86
C HIS A 107 8.52 4.32 -8.57
N LEU A 108 9.82 4.07 -8.68
CA LEU A 108 10.70 3.85 -7.53
C LEU A 108 10.70 5.05 -6.59
N LYS A 109 10.72 6.28 -7.13
CA LYS A 109 10.62 7.50 -6.33
C LYS A 109 9.30 7.57 -5.57
N LYS A 110 8.16 7.29 -6.21
CA LYS A 110 6.86 7.26 -5.53
C LYS A 110 6.83 6.23 -4.39
N MET A 111 7.38 5.03 -4.61
CA MET A 111 7.46 3.99 -3.58
C MET A 111 8.37 4.38 -2.40
N LEU A 112 9.48 5.08 -2.67
CA LEU A 112 10.38 5.63 -1.65
C LEU A 112 9.68 6.73 -0.84
N ASP A 113 9.04 7.68 -1.51
CA ASP A 113 8.32 8.78 -0.88
C ASP A 113 7.14 8.26 -0.03
N ALA A 114 6.48 7.19 -0.48
CA ALA A 114 5.43 6.50 0.27
C ALA A 114 5.95 5.61 1.41
N GLY A 115 7.26 5.39 1.52
CA GLY A 115 7.87 4.54 2.55
C GLY A 115 7.61 3.03 2.39
N VAL A 116 7.19 2.60 1.20
CA VAL A 116 6.95 1.17 0.88
C VAL A 116 8.26 0.43 0.70
N ILE A 117 9.27 1.10 0.13
CA ILE A 117 10.63 0.59 -0.03
C ILE A 117 11.62 1.52 0.67
N GLN A 118 12.79 0.97 0.99
CA GLN A 118 13.90 1.73 1.54
C GLN A 118 15.22 1.24 0.93
N PRO A 119 16.25 2.10 0.84
CA PRO A 119 17.59 1.67 0.48
C PRO A 119 18.10 0.62 1.48
N SER A 120 18.66 -0.48 0.97
CA SER A 120 19.22 -1.55 1.80
C SER A 120 20.51 -2.08 1.17
N THR A 121 21.30 -2.82 1.96
CA THR A 121 22.44 -3.59 1.47
C THR A 121 22.25 -5.03 1.92
N SER A 122 22.10 -5.94 0.96
CA SER A 122 21.75 -7.32 1.22
C SER A 122 22.58 -8.25 0.34
N GLU A 123 22.91 -9.42 0.87
CA GLU A 123 23.50 -10.53 0.11
C GLU A 123 22.43 -11.22 -0.78
N TRP A 124 21.15 -10.94 -0.52
CA TRP A 124 20.03 -11.34 -1.36
C TRP A 124 19.70 -10.22 -2.34
N ALA A 125 19.73 -10.51 -3.64
CA ALA A 125 19.28 -9.57 -4.67
C ALA A 125 18.58 -10.31 -5.81
N SER A 126 17.38 -9.87 -6.16
CA SER A 126 16.68 -10.23 -7.38
C SER A 126 16.78 -9.10 -8.40
N ALA A 127 16.68 -9.43 -9.70
CA ALA A 127 16.62 -8.43 -10.75
C ALA A 127 15.14 -8.10 -11.04
N PRO A 128 14.65 -6.89 -10.72
CA PRO A 128 13.26 -6.53 -10.94
C PRO A 128 12.93 -6.47 -12.44
N VAL A 129 11.65 -6.68 -12.77
CA VAL A 129 11.15 -6.61 -14.15
C VAL A 129 9.92 -5.73 -14.21
N LEU A 130 9.93 -4.78 -15.15
CA LEU A 130 8.78 -3.94 -15.46
C LEU A 130 7.88 -4.64 -16.47
N ILE A 131 6.60 -4.78 -16.11
CA ILE A 131 5.58 -5.39 -16.94
C ILE A 131 4.52 -4.34 -17.25
N ARG A 132 4.22 -4.17 -18.54
CA ARG A 132 3.09 -3.33 -18.97
C ARG A 132 1.78 -4.09 -18.80
N ARG A 133 0.87 -3.54 -18.01
CA ARG A 133 -0.48 -4.06 -17.83
C ARG A 133 -1.39 -3.62 -18.98
N LYS A 134 -2.50 -4.35 -19.18
CA LYS A 134 -3.48 -4.10 -20.25
C LYS A 134 -4.17 -2.73 -20.11
N ASP A 135 -4.33 -2.26 -18.89
CA ASP A 135 -4.88 -0.94 -18.52
C ASP A 135 -3.94 0.23 -18.89
N GLY A 136 -2.76 -0.05 -19.43
CA GLY A 136 -1.77 0.96 -19.82
C GLY A 136 -0.82 1.35 -18.71
N GLY A 137 -1.05 0.87 -17.47
CA GLY A 137 -0.14 1.04 -16.35
C GLY A 137 1.02 0.03 -16.35
N TYR A 138 1.91 0.16 -15.38
CA TYR A 138 3.06 -0.73 -15.19
C TYR A 138 2.97 -1.43 -13.83
N ALA A 139 3.31 -2.71 -13.79
CA ALA A 139 3.55 -3.46 -12.57
C ALA A 139 5.04 -3.76 -12.47
N GLY A 140 5.66 -3.38 -11.34
CA GLY A 140 6.96 -3.92 -10.94
C GLY A 140 6.77 -5.28 -10.28
N ALA A 141 7.58 -6.27 -10.67
CA ALA A 141 7.73 -7.54 -9.99
C ALA A 141 9.20 -7.74 -9.58
#